data_AF-A0AAV6B5R6-F1
#
_entry.id   AF-A0AAV6B5R6-F1
#
_cell.length_a   1.000
_cell.length_b   1.000
_cell.length_c   1.000
_cell.angle_alpha   90.00
_cell.angle_beta   90.00
_cell.angle_gamma   90.00
#
_symmetry.space_group_name_H-M   'P 1'
#
loop_
_entity.id
_entity.type
_entity.pdbx_description
1 polymer ?
#
loop_
_entity_poly.entity_id
_entity_poly.type
_entity_poly.pdbx_seq_one_letter_code
_entity_poly.pdbx_strand_id
1 'polypeptide(L)'
;MSAVQHRQTSSDLADAAASASAPLLKFRLVIAYDGTNYEGWQVQKTGLGVQQRVEEALRKLFPSAGRVHGSSRTDTGVHALGMVAHFEILAADFKMSVRKLSLALNACLPPDIRVLAASRARAGFHARFDAKGKQYRYLLWNHAAMNPLLRTQAWHVPLPLDVHAMRRAAEMFVGRHDFKSFAGTRNYQMESTVRTVTRCVLRRSGRLFTFIIEGDGFLYKMCRGIVGTLVQVGQGKFHPDDLRAILAAKDRRSAGMTAPAHGLVLWKVFYSTITCAFYWTLPWPTSRSMKLRTARLELISATLEIVVADLHRREQLPALLKANIAQGWPPPLMDVRAMEWLERSLSADPSPGGWSAWYWILRRTRTLIGISGFKSKPVNGVVELGYSLVPQFHRRGLATEAVGSMSRWAFANGAELVFAETLPELVASQRVLLKNGFRLVGAGSEPGVVRFECSRHSFRRTSPDSATEL
;
A
#
# COMPACT_ATOMS: atom_id res chain seq x y z
N MET A 1 75.46 -44.09 6.75
CA MET A 1 74.71 -43.99 5.48
C MET A 1 73.47 -43.15 5.75
N SER A 2 73.39 -41.99 5.09
CA SER A 2 72.65 -40.82 5.52
C SER A 2 71.16 -40.86 5.11
N ALA A 3 70.30 -40.35 5.98
CA ALA A 3 68.88 -40.13 5.74
C ALA A 3 68.67 -38.94 4.78
N VAL A 4 67.92 -39.14 3.70
CA VAL A 4 67.54 -38.10 2.74
C VAL A 4 66.17 -37.55 3.14
N GLN A 5 66.18 -36.34 3.72
CA GLN A 5 65.01 -35.47 3.86
C GLN A 5 64.56 -34.99 2.48
N HIS A 6 63.39 -35.41 2.02
CA HIS A 6 62.69 -34.70 0.95
C HIS A 6 62.07 -33.43 1.53
N ARG A 7 62.69 -32.29 1.23
CA ARG A 7 62.11 -30.95 1.44
C ARG A 7 60.82 -30.84 0.62
N GLN A 8 59.69 -30.74 1.30
CA GLN A 8 58.49 -30.15 0.70
C GLN A 8 58.79 -28.68 0.38
N THR A 9 58.71 -28.32 -0.90
CA THR A 9 58.88 -26.96 -1.39
C THR A 9 57.72 -26.10 -0.92
N SER A 10 58.03 -24.90 -0.41
CA SER A 10 57.05 -23.91 0.08
C SER A 10 56.10 -23.35 -0.99
N SER A 11 56.21 -23.79 -2.26
CA SER A 11 55.26 -23.44 -3.33
C SER A 11 53.99 -24.29 -3.29
N ASP A 12 54.06 -25.54 -2.83
CA ASP A 12 52.91 -26.47 -2.93
C ASP A 12 51.92 -26.29 -1.77
N LEU A 13 52.33 -25.59 -0.70
CA LEU A 13 51.46 -25.14 0.39
C LEU A 13 50.88 -23.73 0.14
N ALA A 14 51.37 -23.01 -0.88
CA ALA A 14 50.84 -21.72 -1.27
C ALA A 14 49.66 -21.84 -2.26
N ASP A 15 49.58 -22.93 -3.03
CA ASP A 15 48.48 -23.17 -3.98
C ASP A 15 47.23 -23.82 -3.37
N ALA A 16 47.29 -24.21 -2.09
CA ALA A 16 46.15 -24.79 -1.35
C ALA A 16 45.40 -23.79 -0.45
N ALA A 17 45.83 -22.52 -0.40
CA ALA A 17 45.27 -21.49 0.47
C ALA A 17 44.92 -20.20 -0.30
N ALA A 18 43.84 -20.27 -1.09
CA ALA A 18 42.89 -19.19 -1.41
C ALA A 18 42.38 -19.29 -2.86
N SER A 19 41.48 -20.25 -3.13
CA SER A 19 40.42 -19.99 -4.12
C SER A 19 39.45 -18.98 -3.51
N ALA A 20 39.89 -17.73 -3.39
CA ALA A 20 39.01 -16.62 -3.04
C ALA A 20 38.10 -16.40 -4.24
N SER A 21 36.91 -17.02 -4.22
CA SER A 21 35.87 -16.78 -5.21
C SER A 21 35.73 -15.27 -5.40
N ALA A 22 35.88 -14.79 -6.63
CA ALA A 22 35.86 -13.37 -6.94
C ALA A 22 34.62 -12.70 -6.29
N PRO A 23 34.77 -11.49 -5.71
CA PRO A 23 33.74 -10.90 -4.86
C PRO A 23 32.42 -10.72 -5.63
N LEU A 24 31.33 -11.29 -5.11
CA LEU A 24 30.00 -11.18 -5.69
C LEU A 24 29.23 -9.98 -5.14
N LEU A 25 28.45 -9.36 -6.02
CA LEU A 25 27.51 -8.31 -5.68
C LEU A 25 26.09 -8.82 -5.82
N LYS A 26 25.34 -8.78 -4.70
CA LYS A 26 23.90 -9.06 -4.72
C LYS A 26 23.09 -7.80 -4.97
N PHE A 27 22.13 -7.92 -5.88
CA PHE A 27 21.17 -6.88 -6.20
C PHE A 27 19.75 -7.38 -6.01
N ARG A 28 18.87 -6.45 -5.68
CA ARG A 28 17.42 -6.65 -5.62
C ARG A 28 16.76 -5.76 -6.66
N LEU A 29 15.82 -6.32 -7.41
CA LEU A 29 14.98 -5.64 -8.38
C LEU A 29 13.52 -5.66 -7.91
N VAL A 30 12.80 -4.58 -8.21
CA VAL A 30 11.33 -4.56 -8.24
C VAL A 30 10.91 -4.52 -9.70
N ILE A 31 10.13 -5.50 -10.12
CA ILE A 31 9.78 -5.75 -11.52
C ILE A 31 8.26 -5.69 -11.66
N ALA A 32 7.81 -4.92 -12.66
CA ALA A 32 6.46 -4.95 -13.18
C ALA A 32 6.43 -5.67 -14.53
N TYR A 33 5.34 -6.35 -14.82
CA TYR A 33 5.09 -6.91 -16.15
C TYR A 33 3.61 -7.11 -16.43
N ASP A 34 3.27 -6.99 -17.71
CA ASP A 34 2.03 -7.51 -18.26
C ASP A 34 2.21 -9.01 -18.58
N GLY A 35 1.49 -9.87 -17.86
CA GLY A 35 1.59 -11.33 -18.00
C GLY A 35 0.86 -11.90 -19.23
N THR A 36 0.17 -11.09 -20.02
CA THR A 36 -0.71 -11.56 -21.12
C THR A 36 0.02 -12.49 -22.10
N ASN A 37 1.26 -12.16 -22.45
CA ASN A 37 2.05 -12.90 -23.46
C ASN A 37 3.00 -13.94 -22.84
N TYR A 38 2.85 -14.27 -21.57
CA TYR A 38 3.80 -15.08 -20.82
C TYR A 38 3.13 -16.26 -20.12
N GLU A 39 3.82 -17.39 -20.09
CA GLU A 39 3.45 -18.58 -19.33
C GLU A 39 3.86 -18.47 -17.85
N GLY A 40 3.61 -17.29 -17.29
CA GLY A 40 3.91 -16.95 -15.90
C GLY A 40 5.35 -16.48 -15.70
N TRP A 41 5.75 -16.44 -14.43
CA TRP A 41 7.07 -15.93 -14.05
C TRP A 41 8.20 -16.89 -14.40
N GLN A 42 8.08 -18.16 -14.02
CA GLN A 42 9.19 -19.12 -13.96
C GLN A 42 9.67 -19.51 -15.36
N VAL A 43 10.99 -19.71 -15.54
CA VAL A 43 11.53 -20.39 -16.74
C VAL A 43 10.98 -21.82 -16.80
N GLN A 44 10.49 -22.23 -17.97
CA GLN A 44 9.91 -23.56 -18.21
C GLN A 44 10.61 -24.25 -19.38
N LYS A 45 10.37 -25.55 -19.55
CA LYS A 45 10.89 -26.33 -20.70
C LYS A 45 10.21 -25.90 -22.01
N THR A 46 8.95 -25.52 -21.93
CA THR A 46 8.10 -25.07 -23.03
C THR A 46 7.44 -23.77 -22.62
N GLY A 47 7.23 -22.85 -23.56
CA GLY A 47 6.62 -21.55 -23.28
C GLY A 47 7.60 -20.50 -22.79
N LEU A 48 7.20 -19.23 -22.89
CA LEU A 48 8.04 -18.09 -22.54
C LEU A 48 7.69 -17.56 -21.15
N GLY A 49 8.65 -17.63 -20.22
CA GLY A 49 8.53 -17.07 -18.88
C GLY A 49 9.12 -15.66 -18.75
N VAL A 50 8.56 -14.84 -17.86
CA VAL A 50 9.09 -13.48 -17.59
C VAL A 50 10.53 -13.55 -17.04
N GLN A 51 10.83 -14.52 -16.18
CA GLN A 51 12.18 -14.74 -15.62
C GLN A 51 13.21 -14.91 -16.73
N GLN A 52 12.87 -15.62 -17.81
CA GLN A 52 13.77 -15.84 -18.94
C GLN A 52 14.17 -14.51 -19.59
N ARG A 53 13.20 -13.63 -19.88
CA ARG A 53 13.47 -12.31 -20.49
C ARG A 53 14.32 -11.42 -19.57
N VAL A 54 14.10 -11.50 -18.26
CA VAL A 54 14.91 -10.78 -17.28
C VAL A 54 16.34 -11.32 -17.23
N GLU A 55 16.52 -12.63 -17.25
CA GLU A 55 17.84 -13.29 -17.28
C GLU A 55 18.59 -13.02 -18.60
N GLU A 56 17.89 -12.97 -19.73
CA GLU A 56 18.47 -12.56 -21.03
C GLU A 56 18.91 -11.10 -21.02
N ALA A 57 18.09 -10.18 -20.49
CA ALA A 57 18.46 -8.78 -20.35
C ALA A 57 19.65 -8.57 -19.40
N LEU A 58 19.70 -9.31 -18.30
CA LEU A 58 20.82 -9.29 -17.37
C LEU A 58 22.12 -9.78 -18.03
N ARG A 59 22.07 -10.89 -18.77
CA ARG A 59 23.25 -11.44 -19.46
C ARG A 59 23.81 -10.51 -20.54
N LYS A 60 22.97 -9.67 -21.17
CA LYS A 60 23.44 -8.61 -22.09
C LYS A 60 24.28 -7.54 -21.40
N LEU A 61 23.95 -7.21 -20.14
CA LEU A 61 24.68 -6.19 -19.37
C LEU A 61 25.86 -6.79 -18.61
N PHE A 62 25.68 -8.00 -18.08
CA PHE A 62 26.65 -8.71 -17.24
C PHE A 62 26.68 -10.17 -17.69
N PRO A 63 27.65 -10.57 -18.55
CA PRO A 63 27.76 -11.95 -19.01
C PRO A 63 27.87 -12.98 -17.88
N SER A 64 28.42 -12.57 -16.72
CA SER A 64 28.52 -13.40 -15.50
C SER A 64 27.23 -13.50 -14.67
N ALA A 65 26.14 -12.84 -15.07
CA ALA A 65 24.91 -12.83 -14.30
C ALA A 65 24.38 -14.23 -14.05
N GLY A 66 24.25 -14.57 -12.76
CA GLY A 66 23.67 -15.82 -12.33
C GLY A 66 22.14 -15.87 -12.52
N ARG A 67 21.55 -16.96 -12.02
CA ARG A 67 20.10 -17.16 -12.05
C ARG A 67 19.37 -16.07 -11.26
N VAL A 68 18.19 -15.69 -11.75
CA VAL A 68 17.31 -14.76 -11.05
C VAL A 68 16.35 -15.52 -10.14
N HIS A 69 16.27 -15.08 -8.88
CA HIS A 69 15.39 -15.68 -7.88
C HIS A 69 14.25 -14.72 -7.52
N GLY A 70 13.05 -15.02 -8.00
CA GLY A 70 11.83 -14.25 -7.72
C GLY A 70 11.20 -14.57 -6.35
N SER A 71 10.46 -13.61 -5.81
CA SER A 71 9.74 -13.73 -4.53
C SER A 71 8.44 -14.54 -4.65
N SER A 72 7.90 -14.65 -5.86
CA SER A 72 6.69 -15.39 -6.19
C SER A 72 6.81 -16.10 -7.53
N ARG A 73 6.03 -17.16 -7.69
CA ARG A 73 5.66 -17.70 -9.01
C ARG A 73 4.26 -17.18 -9.32
N THR A 74 4.09 -16.53 -10.45
CA THR A 74 2.78 -16.16 -11.01
C THR A 74 2.39 -17.15 -12.09
N ASP A 75 1.09 -17.41 -12.21
CA ASP A 75 0.55 -18.31 -13.24
C ASP A 75 0.59 -17.62 -14.62
N THR A 76 0.43 -18.41 -15.69
CA THR A 76 0.17 -17.91 -17.05
C THR A 76 -0.91 -16.84 -17.07
N GLY A 77 -0.63 -15.70 -17.71
CA GLY A 77 -1.57 -14.58 -17.84
C GLY A 77 -1.75 -13.71 -16.59
N VAL A 78 -1.04 -13.97 -15.48
CA VAL A 78 -1.09 -13.12 -14.27
C VAL A 78 -0.07 -12.00 -14.37
N HIS A 79 -0.44 -10.77 -14.02
CA HIS A 79 0.45 -9.61 -14.07
C HIS A 79 1.20 -9.40 -12.74
N ALA A 80 2.19 -8.51 -12.74
CA ALA A 80 2.80 -8.02 -11.50
C ALA A 80 3.14 -6.54 -11.60
N LEU A 81 3.05 -5.83 -10.48
CA LEU A 81 3.62 -4.50 -10.29
C LEU A 81 4.71 -4.47 -9.21
N GLY A 82 4.81 -5.53 -8.41
CA GLY A 82 5.72 -5.63 -7.29
C GLY A 82 6.43 -6.97 -7.19
N MET A 83 6.75 -7.61 -8.33
CA MET A 83 7.59 -8.81 -8.31
C MET A 83 8.98 -8.42 -7.82
N VAL A 84 9.40 -8.97 -6.69
CA VAL A 84 10.74 -8.72 -6.17
C VAL A 84 11.63 -9.89 -6.57
N ALA A 85 12.78 -9.61 -7.16
CA ALA A 85 13.75 -10.61 -7.53
C ALA A 85 15.14 -10.22 -7.06
N HIS A 86 16.02 -11.19 -6.90
CA HIS A 86 17.44 -10.94 -6.67
C HIS A 86 18.32 -11.78 -7.59
N PHE A 87 19.52 -11.27 -7.81
CA PHE A 87 20.56 -11.91 -8.62
C PHE A 87 21.94 -11.48 -8.11
N GLU A 88 22.96 -12.20 -8.54
CA GLU A 88 24.36 -11.96 -8.21
C GLU A 88 25.17 -11.78 -9.51
N ILE A 89 26.17 -10.90 -9.45
CA ILE A 89 27.17 -10.67 -10.50
C ILE A 89 28.55 -10.53 -9.87
N LEU A 90 29.61 -10.74 -10.65
CA LEU A 90 30.97 -10.41 -10.23
C LEU A 90 31.10 -8.89 -10.01
N ALA A 91 31.78 -8.49 -8.92
CA ALA A 91 32.00 -7.07 -8.63
C ALA A 91 32.79 -6.35 -9.72
N ALA A 92 33.70 -7.07 -10.38
CA ALA A 92 34.49 -6.54 -11.48
C ALA A 92 33.62 -6.06 -12.66
N ASP A 93 32.46 -6.69 -12.90
CA ASP A 93 31.60 -6.40 -14.04
C ASP A 93 30.69 -5.19 -13.82
N PHE A 94 30.52 -4.76 -12.56
CA PHE A 94 29.63 -3.67 -12.23
C PHE A 94 30.32 -2.31 -12.33
N LYS A 95 30.35 -1.74 -13.55
CA LYS A 95 31.00 -0.45 -13.86
C LYS A 95 30.07 0.77 -13.83
N MET A 96 28.85 0.63 -13.34
CA MET A 96 27.85 1.72 -13.31
C MET A 96 27.35 2.00 -11.90
N SER A 97 26.65 3.11 -11.70
CA SER A 97 25.95 3.35 -10.44
C SER A 97 24.66 2.53 -10.37
N VAL A 98 24.25 2.16 -9.15
CA VAL A 98 23.00 1.41 -8.89
C VAL A 98 21.77 2.12 -9.48
N ARG A 99 21.77 3.46 -9.48
CA ARG A 99 20.69 4.27 -10.08
C ARG A 99 20.52 4.03 -11.58
N LYS A 100 21.61 3.74 -12.30
CA LYS A 100 21.60 3.48 -13.74
C LYS A 100 21.16 2.05 -14.10
N LEU A 101 21.21 1.10 -13.14
CA LEU A 101 20.90 -0.30 -13.38
C LEU A 101 19.47 -0.53 -13.90
N SER A 102 18.47 0.12 -13.32
CA SER A 102 17.08 0.00 -13.80
C SER A 102 16.93 0.50 -15.23
N LEU A 103 17.57 1.62 -15.58
CA LEU A 103 17.51 2.20 -16.92
C LEU A 103 18.18 1.28 -17.95
N ALA A 104 19.37 0.76 -17.63
CA ALA A 104 20.09 -0.16 -18.50
C ALA A 104 19.29 -1.45 -18.75
N LEU A 105 18.69 -2.03 -17.70
CA LEU A 105 17.84 -3.21 -17.84
C LEU A 105 16.61 -2.92 -18.69
N ASN A 106 15.93 -1.79 -18.46
CA ASN A 106 14.74 -1.42 -19.22
C ASN A 106 15.03 -1.16 -20.70
N ALA A 107 16.25 -0.77 -21.07
CA ALA A 107 16.67 -0.65 -22.47
C ALA A 107 16.84 -2.01 -23.16
N CYS A 108 17.13 -3.07 -22.39
CA CYS A 108 17.28 -4.44 -22.90
C CYS A 108 15.99 -5.28 -22.82
N LEU A 109 15.01 -4.85 -22.01
CA LEU A 109 13.76 -5.56 -21.75
C LEU A 109 12.66 -5.20 -22.76
N PRO A 110 11.80 -6.17 -23.13
CA PRO A 110 10.60 -5.89 -23.93
C PRO A 110 9.66 -4.92 -23.20
N PRO A 111 8.80 -4.17 -23.92
CA PRO A 111 8.00 -3.08 -23.35
C PRO A 111 7.03 -3.50 -22.24
N ASP A 112 6.62 -4.76 -22.23
CA ASP A 112 5.73 -5.37 -21.27
C ASP A 112 6.43 -5.85 -19.99
N ILE A 113 7.75 -5.66 -19.84
CA ILE A 113 8.51 -5.93 -18.62
C ILE A 113 9.34 -4.70 -18.23
N ARG A 114 9.22 -4.22 -17.00
CA ARG A 114 9.94 -3.06 -16.49
C ARG A 114 10.52 -3.28 -15.10
N VAL A 115 11.80 -2.95 -14.94
CA VAL A 115 12.46 -2.78 -13.64
C VAL A 115 12.13 -1.38 -13.12
N LEU A 116 11.41 -1.32 -12.01
CA LEU A 116 10.95 -0.09 -11.38
C LEU A 116 11.98 0.48 -10.43
N ALA A 117 12.69 -0.41 -9.74
CA ALA A 117 13.71 -0.05 -8.78
C ALA A 117 14.77 -1.14 -8.74
N ALA A 118 16.01 -0.72 -8.51
CA ALA A 118 17.14 -1.58 -8.26
C ALA A 118 17.89 -1.07 -7.03
N SER A 119 18.35 -1.99 -6.18
CA SER A 119 19.16 -1.66 -5.02
C SER A 119 20.20 -2.75 -4.76
N ARG A 120 21.31 -2.40 -4.10
CA ARG A 120 22.19 -3.41 -3.49
C ARG A 120 21.40 -4.15 -2.41
N ALA A 121 21.74 -5.41 -2.19
CA ALA A 121 21.21 -6.19 -1.09
C ALA A 121 22.35 -6.83 -0.30
N ARG A 122 22.11 -7.08 1.00
CA ARG A 122 23.04 -7.85 1.84
C ARG A 122 23.26 -9.24 1.24
N ALA A 123 24.45 -9.82 1.44
CA ALA A 123 24.80 -11.13 0.89
C ALA A 123 23.77 -12.22 1.22
N GLY A 124 23.26 -12.27 2.45
CA GLY A 124 22.26 -13.25 2.89
C GLY A 124 20.81 -12.94 2.49
N PHE A 125 20.55 -11.92 1.66
CA PHE A 125 19.18 -11.61 1.23
C PHE A 125 18.66 -12.68 0.27
N HIS A 126 17.41 -13.11 0.47
CA HIS A 126 16.71 -13.97 -0.48
C HIS A 126 15.28 -13.50 -0.73
N ALA A 127 14.97 -13.11 -1.97
CA ALA A 127 13.69 -12.52 -2.35
C ALA A 127 12.46 -13.34 -1.94
N ARG A 128 12.54 -14.68 -1.98
CA ARG A 128 11.44 -15.57 -1.55
C ARG A 128 11.36 -15.79 -0.04
N PHE A 129 12.47 -16.08 0.63
CA PHE A 129 12.49 -16.58 2.00
C PHE A 129 12.49 -15.46 3.05
N ASP A 130 13.01 -14.29 2.68
CA ASP A 130 12.93 -13.10 3.54
C ASP A 130 11.58 -12.39 3.48
N ALA A 131 10.72 -12.77 2.53
CA ALA A 131 9.40 -12.15 2.37
C ALA A 131 8.51 -12.46 3.57
N LYS A 132 7.92 -11.43 4.17
CA LYS A 132 7.00 -11.50 5.32
C LYS A 132 5.54 -11.57 4.91
N GLY A 133 5.25 -11.30 3.65
CA GLY A 133 3.92 -11.46 3.08
C GLY A 133 3.85 -10.94 1.65
N LYS A 134 2.69 -11.12 1.02
CA LYS A 134 2.41 -10.63 -0.32
C LYS A 134 1.01 -10.02 -0.34
N GLN A 135 0.82 -9.01 -1.19
CA GLN A 135 -0.50 -8.52 -1.55
C GLN A 135 -0.76 -8.84 -3.02
N TYR A 136 -1.91 -9.45 -3.28
CA TYR A 136 -2.49 -9.54 -4.61
C TYR A 136 -3.69 -8.61 -4.72
N ARG A 137 -3.88 -8.06 -5.92
CA ARG A 137 -5.12 -7.39 -6.29
C ARG A 137 -5.77 -8.12 -7.44
N TYR A 138 -7.10 -8.23 -7.39
CA TYR A 138 -7.88 -8.76 -8.50
C TYR A 138 -8.86 -7.69 -8.98
N LEU A 139 -8.83 -7.39 -10.27
CA LEU A 139 -9.71 -6.41 -10.91
C LEU A 139 -10.86 -7.12 -11.61
N LEU A 140 -12.07 -6.63 -11.37
CA LEU A 140 -13.30 -7.11 -11.98
C LEU A 140 -14.10 -5.92 -12.50
N TRP A 141 -14.52 -5.99 -13.76
CA TRP A 141 -15.38 -5.00 -14.39
C TRP A 141 -16.83 -5.49 -14.37
N ASN A 142 -17.68 -4.83 -13.58
CA ASN A 142 -19.08 -5.19 -13.39
C ASN A 142 -20.02 -4.25 -14.14
N HIS A 143 -20.37 -4.62 -15.37
CA HIS A 143 -21.27 -3.87 -16.25
C HIS A 143 -21.67 -4.72 -17.46
N ALA A 144 -22.86 -4.50 -18.03
CA ALA A 144 -23.35 -5.25 -19.20
C ALA A 144 -22.34 -5.27 -20.37
N ALA A 145 -21.75 -4.13 -20.69
CA ALA A 145 -20.69 -3.99 -21.69
C ALA A 145 -19.28 -3.91 -21.04
N MET A 146 -18.32 -4.64 -21.62
CA MET A 146 -16.92 -4.60 -21.19
C MET A 146 -16.25 -3.28 -21.58
N ASN A 147 -15.39 -2.76 -20.71
CA ASN A 147 -14.49 -1.67 -21.08
C ASN A 147 -13.33 -2.23 -21.92
N PRO A 148 -13.17 -1.84 -23.20
CA PRO A 148 -12.14 -2.39 -24.08
C PRO A 148 -10.72 -2.10 -23.60
N LEU A 149 -10.51 -1.03 -22.83
CA LEU A 149 -9.20 -0.66 -22.27
C LEU A 149 -8.78 -1.55 -21.09
N LEU A 150 -9.72 -2.26 -20.47
CA LEU A 150 -9.47 -3.12 -19.31
C LEU A 150 -9.54 -4.62 -19.65
N ARG A 151 -9.78 -4.98 -20.92
CA ARG A 151 -10.09 -6.36 -21.34
C ARG A 151 -9.00 -7.39 -21.02
N THR A 152 -7.74 -6.96 -20.92
CA THR A 152 -6.59 -7.79 -20.54
C THR A 152 -6.16 -7.58 -19.09
N GLN A 153 -6.88 -6.78 -18.31
CA GLN A 153 -6.49 -6.38 -16.95
C GLN A 153 -7.57 -6.64 -15.90
N ALA A 154 -8.83 -6.81 -16.32
CA ALA A 154 -9.96 -7.01 -15.45
C ALA A 154 -10.90 -8.09 -15.99
N TRP A 155 -11.41 -8.94 -15.10
CA TRP A 155 -12.42 -9.93 -15.47
C TRP A 155 -13.76 -9.24 -15.69
N HIS A 156 -14.35 -9.44 -16.87
CA HIS A 156 -15.70 -8.96 -17.17
C HIS A 156 -16.77 -9.85 -16.52
N VAL A 157 -17.63 -9.25 -15.71
CA VAL A 157 -18.85 -9.90 -15.19
C VAL A 157 -20.06 -9.01 -15.55
N PRO A 158 -20.90 -9.43 -16.52
CA PRO A 158 -21.96 -8.57 -17.05
C PRO A 158 -23.17 -8.42 -16.13
N LEU A 159 -23.44 -9.41 -15.29
CA LEU A 159 -24.59 -9.41 -14.38
C LEU A 159 -24.30 -8.64 -13.09
N PRO A 160 -25.28 -7.91 -12.51
CA PRO A 160 -25.14 -7.27 -11.21
C PRO A 160 -24.70 -8.25 -10.12
N LEU A 161 -23.92 -7.76 -9.16
CA LEU A 161 -23.42 -8.56 -8.03
C LEU A 161 -23.83 -7.93 -6.70
N ASP A 162 -24.23 -8.76 -5.73
CA ASP A 162 -24.44 -8.34 -4.35
C ASP A 162 -23.10 -8.05 -3.67
N VAL A 163 -22.73 -6.77 -3.63
CA VAL A 163 -21.49 -6.29 -3.02
C VAL A 163 -21.46 -6.49 -1.50
N HIS A 164 -22.61 -6.44 -0.84
CA HIS A 164 -22.70 -6.61 0.61
C HIS A 164 -22.45 -8.07 0.99
N ALA A 165 -23.10 -9.02 0.30
CA ALA A 165 -22.86 -10.45 0.49
C ALA A 165 -21.39 -10.82 0.23
N MET A 166 -20.79 -10.30 -0.85
CA MET A 166 -19.38 -10.52 -1.16
C MET A 166 -18.44 -9.95 -0.08
N ARG A 167 -18.73 -8.78 0.49
CA ARG A 167 -17.92 -8.20 1.58
C ARG A 167 -17.98 -9.05 2.84
N ARG A 168 -19.16 -9.51 3.24
CA ARG A 168 -19.32 -10.41 4.39
C ARG A 168 -18.53 -11.72 4.19
N ALA A 169 -18.65 -12.32 3.02
CA ALA A 169 -17.89 -13.54 2.69
C ALA A 169 -16.37 -13.31 2.65
N ALA A 170 -15.91 -12.14 2.18
CA ALA A 170 -14.49 -11.81 2.12
C ALA A 170 -13.84 -11.78 3.51
N GLU A 171 -14.53 -11.25 4.51
CA GLU A 171 -14.04 -11.18 5.89
C GLU A 171 -13.76 -12.57 6.49
N MET A 172 -14.53 -13.59 6.10
CA MET A 172 -14.37 -14.96 6.59
C MET A 172 -13.05 -15.62 6.15
N PHE A 173 -12.41 -15.12 5.10
CA PHE A 173 -11.11 -15.60 4.66
C PHE A 173 -9.95 -15.09 5.53
N VAL A 174 -10.16 -14.05 6.34
CA VAL A 174 -9.11 -13.50 7.20
C VAL A 174 -8.82 -14.47 8.35
N GLY A 175 -7.55 -14.67 8.64
CA GLY A 175 -7.06 -15.59 9.67
C GLY A 175 -6.23 -16.74 9.08
N ARG A 176 -5.94 -17.71 9.95
CA ARG A 176 -5.13 -18.89 9.64
C ARG A 176 -6.04 -20.07 9.36
N HIS A 177 -6.07 -20.51 8.10
CA HIS A 177 -6.99 -21.56 7.63
C HIS A 177 -6.28 -22.56 6.71
N ASP A 178 -6.88 -23.73 6.55
CA ASP A 178 -6.54 -24.66 5.47
C ASP A 178 -7.23 -24.19 4.18
N PHE A 179 -6.44 -23.71 3.22
CA PHE A 179 -6.96 -23.15 1.97
C PHE A 179 -7.03 -24.16 0.82
N LYS A 180 -6.96 -25.47 1.12
CA LYS A 180 -6.99 -26.52 0.10
C LYS A 180 -8.21 -26.41 -0.83
N SER A 181 -9.39 -26.08 -0.31
CA SER A 181 -10.61 -25.90 -1.12
C SER A 181 -10.48 -24.80 -2.18
N PHE A 182 -9.56 -23.85 -2.02
CA PHE A 182 -9.39 -22.71 -2.93
C PHE A 182 -8.19 -22.86 -3.86
N ALA A 183 -7.39 -23.93 -3.69
CA ALA A 183 -6.17 -24.15 -4.43
C ALA A 183 -6.38 -25.09 -5.63
N GLY A 184 -5.67 -24.82 -6.73
CA GLY A 184 -5.60 -25.77 -7.85
C GLY A 184 -4.72 -26.99 -7.51
N THR A 185 -5.03 -28.13 -8.12
CA THR A 185 -4.22 -29.35 -8.04
C THR A 185 -2.80 -29.10 -8.56
N ARG A 186 -1.82 -29.76 -7.94
CA ARG A 186 -0.39 -29.65 -8.24
C ARG A 186 0.21 -31.03 -8.48
N ASN A 187 1.29 -31.06 -9.25
CA ASN A 187 2.05 -32.29 -9.54
C ASN A 187 3.26 -32.47 -8.60
N TYR A 188 3.28 -31.81 -7.44
CA TYR A 188 4.38 -31.94 -6.46
C TYR A 188 3.83 -31.87 -5.02
N GLN A 189 4.50 -32.57 -4.10
CA GLN A 189 4.11 -32.60 -2.69
C GLN A 189 4.37 -31.25 -2.01
N MET A 190 3.43 -30.82 -1.19
CA MET A 190 3.53 -29.59 -0.41
C MET A 190 3.41 -29.92 1.06
N GLU A 191 4.29 -29.33 1.87
CA GLU A 191 4.35 -29.56 3.33
C GLU A 191 3.05 -29.16 4.05
N SER A 192 2.38 -28.09 3.59
CA SER A 192 1.14 -27.63 4.21
C SER A 192 0.29 -26.78 3.27
N THR A 193 -1.03 -26.95 3.34
CA THR A 193 -2.07 -26.11 2.72
C THR A 193 -2.60 -25.02 3.65
N VAL A 194 -2.08 -24.94 4.89
CA VAL A 194 -2.46 -23.92 5.86
C VAL A 194 -1.72 -22.62 5.57
N ARG A 195 -2.45 -21.51 5.44
CA ARG A 195 -1.89 -20.16 5.22
C ARG A 195 -2.56 -19.16 6.13
N THR A 196 -1.93 -18.00 6.31
CA THR A 196 -2.52 -16.87 7.03
C THR A 196 -2.83 -15.76 6.07
N VAL A 197 -4.12 -15.46 5.90
CA VAL A 197 -4.58 -14.27 5.16
C VAL A 197 -4.80 -13.17 6.19
N THR A 198 -4.05 -12.08 6.08
CA THR A 198 -4.12 -10.94 7.01
C THR A 198 -5.13 -9.88 6.56
N ARG A 199 -5.50 -9.88 5.26
CA ARG A 199 -6.50 -8.97 4.70
C ARG A 199 -7.20 -9.62 3.52
N CYS A 200 -8.53 -9.58 3.48
CA CYS A 200 -9.32 -9.90 2.30
C CYS A 200 -10.48 -8.91 2.22
N VAL A 201 -10.42 -7.96 1.29
CA VAL A 201 -11.44 -6.90 1.20
C VAL A 201 -11.85 -6.63 -0.24
N LEU A 202 -13.12 -6.26 -0.43
CA LEU A 202 -13.67 -5.81 -1.70
C LEU A 202 -13.93 -4.29 -1.68
N ARG A 203 -13.24 -3.58 -2.56
CA ARG A 203 -13.49 -2.16 -2.84
C ARG A 203 -14.23 -2.01 -4.17
N ARG A 204 -15.17 -1.07 -4.24
CA ARG A 204 -15.93 -0.75 -5.46
C ARG A 204 -15.71 0.72 -5.79
N SER A 205 -15.32 1.00 -7.03
CA SER A 205 -15.31 2.34 -7.60
C SER A 205 -16.08 2.33 -8.91
N GLY A 206 -17.31 2.82 -8.89
CA GLY A 206 -18.24 2.71 -10.01
C GLY A 206 -18.45 1.26 -10.44
N ARG A 207 -18.00 0.94 -11.66
CA ARG A 207 -18.07 -0.40 -12.30
C ARG A 207 -16.83 -1.26 -12.07
N LEU A 208 -15.74 -0.69 -11.56
CA LEU A 208 -14.50 -1.43 -11.29
C LEU A 208 -14.46 -1.88 -9.83
N PHE A 209 -14.37 -3.20 -9.64
CA PHE A 209 -14.30 -3.86 -8.35
C PHE A 209 -12.86 -4.35 -8.15
N THR A 210 -12.31 -4.09 -6.97
CA THR A 210 -10.95 -4.49 -6.61
C THR A 210 -10.98 -5.34 -5.36
N PHE A 211 -10.62 -6.60 -5.50
CA PHE A 211 -10.35 -7.50 -4.38
C PHE A 211 -8.89 -7.31 -3.96
N ILE A 212 -8.65 -7.10 -2.66
CA ILE A 212 -7.31 -6.95 -2.09
C ILE A 212 -7.11 -8.12 -1.13
N ILE A 213 -6.12 -8.96 -1.41
CA ILE A 213 -5.80 -10.15 -0.61
C ILE A 213 -4.35 -10.06 -0.15
N GLU A 214 -4.13 -10.06 1.16
CA GLU A 214 -2.81 -10.03 1.81
C GLU A 214 -2.63 -11.26 2.69
N GLY A 215 -1.42 -11.81 2.72
CA GLY A 215 -1.10 -12.97 3.54
C GLY A 215 0.37 -13.35 3.51
N ASP A 216 0.74 -14.33 4.34
CA ASP A 216 2.12 -14.83 4.49
C ASP A 216 2.60 -15.61 3.24
N GLY A 217 1.68 -16.29 2.57
CA GLY A 217 1.93 -17.03 1.35
C GLY A 217 0.63 -17.54 0.72
N PHE A 218 0.70 -17.93 -0.55
CA PHE A 218 -0.47 -18.35 -1.31
C PHE A 218 -0.24 -19.69 -2.00
N LEU A 219 -1.27 -20.52 -2.02
CA LEU A 219 -1.28 -21.76 -2.79
C LEU A 219 -1.51 -21.47 -4.28
N TYR A 220 -1.26 -22.47 -5.13
CA TYR A 220 -1.41 -22.33 -6.58
C TYR A 220 -2.88 -22.06 -6.88
N LYS A 221 -3.16 -21.01 -7.67
CA LYS A 221 -4.50 -20.50 -7.98
C LYS A 221 -5.35 -20.04 -6.77
N MET A 222 -4.80 -20.00 -5.55
CA MET A 222 -5.55 -19.67 -4.32
C MET A 222 -6.31 -18.35 -4.40
N CYS A 223 -5.63 -17.26 -4.75
CA CYS A 223 -6.27 -15.94 -4.87
C CYS A 223 -7.42 -15.95 -5.89
N ARG A 224 -7.25 -16.68 -7.00
CA ARG A 224 -8.26 -16.80 -8.05
C ARG A 224 -9.45 -17.68 -7.63
N GLY A 225 -9.20 -18.72 -6.83
CA GLY A 225 -10.25 -19.53 -6.22
C GLY A 225 -11.08 -18.76 -5.19
N ILE A 226 -10.40 -17.96 -4.35
CA ILE A 226 -11.06 -17.03 -3.40
C ILE A 226 -11.96 -16.06 -4.17
N VAL A 227 -11.41 -15.34 -5.16
CA VAL A 227 -12.17 -14.34 -5.93
C VAL A 227 -13.34 -14.97 -6.69
N GLY A 228 -13.13 -16.12 -7.34
CA GLY A 228 -14.21 -16.78 -8.08
C GLY A 228 -15.33 -17.28 -7.16
N THR A 229 -15.01 -17.73 -5.95
CA THR A 229 -16.02 -18.06 -4.92
C THR A 229 -16.78 -16.82 -4.47
N LEU A 230 -16.07 -15.72 -4.17
CA LEU A 230 -16.72 -14.45 -3.81
C LEU A 230 -17.65 -13.95 -4.91
N VAL A 231 -17.24 -14.00 -6.18
CA VAL A 231 -18.13 -13.62 -7.29
C VAL A 231 -19.37 -14.51 -7.35
N GLN A 232 -19.25 -15.80 -7.08
CA GLN A 232 -20.41 -16.70 -7.03
C GLN A 232 -21.32 -16.45 -5.82
N VAL A 233 -20.79 -15.98 -4.69
CA VAL A 233 -21.61 -15.40 -3.60
C VAL A 233 -22.36 -14.16 -4.08
N GLY A 234 -21.68 -13.25 -4.78
CA GLY A 234 -22.30 -12.05 -5.34
C GLY A 234 -23.38 -12.34 -6.39
N GLN A 235 -23.30 -13.50 -7.05
CA GLN A 235 -24.32 -14.02 -7.98
C GLN A 235 -25.46 -14.77 -7.27
N GLY A 236 -25.41 -14.94 -5.95
CA GLY A 236 -26.40 -15.71 -5.19
C GLY A 236 -26.28 -17.23 -5.33
N LYS A 237 -25.18 -17.75 -5.88
CA LYS A 237 -24.95 -19.21 -6.02
C LYS A 237 -24.46 -19.86 -4.74
N PHE A 238 -23.87 -19.06 -3.85
CA PHE A 238 -23.48 -19.46 -2.51
C PHE A 238 -24.04 -18.44 -1.52
N HIS A 239 -24.51 -18.91 -0.37
CA HIS A 239 -24.75 -18.04 0.77
C HIS A 239 -23.40 -17.66 1.41
N PRO A 240 -23.21 -16.42 1.93
CA PRO A 240 -21.96 -16.03 2.58
C PRO A 240 -21.51 -17.00 3.69
N ASP A 241 -22.44 -17.60 4.41
CA ASP A 241 -22.13 -18.53 5.51
C ASP A 241 -21.62 -19.91 5.05
N ASP A 242 -21.83 -20.27 3.78
CA ASP A 242 -21.32 -21.52 3.19
C ASP A 242 -19.79 -21.57 3.22
N LEU A 243 -19.13 -20.41 3.27
CA LEU A 243 -17.67 -20.26 3.30
C LEU A 243 -17.02 -21.05 4.44
N ARG A 244 -17.68 -21.14 5.60
CA ARG A 244 -17.19 -21.93 6.74
C ARG A 244 -17.16 -23.42 6.41
N ALA A 245 -18.22 -23.92 5.79
CA ALA A 245 -18.31 -25.31 5.34
C ALA A 245 -17.30 -25.59 4.22
N ILE A 246 -17.13 -24.67 3.26
CA ILE A 246 -16.16 -24.80 2.17
C ILE A 246 -14.73 -24.87 2.70
N LEU A 247 -14.35 -24.01 3.66
CA LEU A 247 -13.05 -24.06 4.33
C LEU A 247 -12.85 -25.38 5.08
N ALA A 248 -13.87 -25.87 5.79
CA ALA A 248 -13.81 -27.12 6.54
C ALA A 248 -13.69 -28.36 5.63
N ALA A 249 -14.32 -28.33 4.45
CA ALA A 249 -14.34 -29.45 3.50
C ALA A 249 -12.97 -29.83 2.95
N LYS A 250 -12.04 -28.85 2.84
CA LYS A 250 -10.68 -29.05 2.28
C LYS A 250 -10.68 -29.74 0.91
N ASP A 251 -11.71 -29.49 0.12
CA ASP A 251 -11.96 -30.10 -1.19
C ASP A 251 -12.15 -28.99 -2.23
N ARG A 252 -11.36 -29.01 -3.30
CA ARG A 252 -11.45 -28.01 -4.36
C ARG A 252 -12.84 -27.98 -5.02
N ARG A 253 -13.57 -29.09 -5.02
CA ARG A 253 -14.91 -29.19 -5.63
C ARG A 253 -15.97 -28.43 -4.85
N SER A 254 -15.76 -28.15 -3.56
CA SER A 254 -16.73 -27.40 -2.74
C SER A 254 -16.65 -25.88 -2.94
N ALA A 255 -15.53 -25.38 -3.44
CA ALA A 255 -15.35 -23.95 -3.70
C ALA A 255 -15.78 -23.56 -5.12
N GLY A 256 -15.94 -22.25 -5.32
CA GLY A 256 -16.37 -21.71 -6.58
C GLY A 256 -15.38 -21.85 -7.73
N MET A 257 -15.76 -21.33 -8.90
CA MET A 257 -14.88 -21.36 -10.09
C MET A 257 -13.52 -20.70 -9.83
N THR A 258 -12.49 -21.06 -10.60
CA THR A 258 -11.23 -20.30 -10.57
C THR A 258 -11.39 -19.08 -11.47
N ALA A 259 -11.25 -17.88 -10.90
CA ALA A 259 -11.33 -16.64 -11.66
C ALA A 259 -10.25 -16.58 -12.78
N PRO A 260 -10.50 -15.90 -13.91
CA PRO A 260 -9.52 -15.72 -14.98
C PRO A 260 -8.19 -15.11 -14.51
N ALA A 261 -7.08 -15.43 -15.17
CA ALA A 261 -5.74 -15.01 -14.73
C ALA A 261 -5.49 -13.50 -14.91
N HIS A 262 -5.97 -12.93 -16.02
CA HIS A 262 -5.72 -11.54 -16.43
C HIS A 262 -6.35 -10.48 -15.51
N GLY A 263 -7.20 -10.88 -14.56
CA GLY A 263 -7.67 -9.97 -13.51
C GLY A 263 -6.70 -9.86 -12.33
N LEU A 264 -5.76 -10.81 -12.17
CA LEU A 264 -4.89 -10.91 -11.00
C LEU A 264 -3.56 -10.19 -11.23
N VAL A 265 -3.15 -9.41 -10.22
CA VAL A 265 -1.88 -8.70 -10.19
C VAL A 265 -1.16 -8.98 -8.87
N LEU A 266 0.09 -9.45 -8.91
CA LEU A 266 0.98 -9.38 -7.75
C LEU A 266 1.33 -7.91 -7.48
N TRP A 267 0.76 -7.36 -6.42
CA TRP A 267 0.82 -5.92 -6.16
C TRP A 267 2.07 -5.51 -5.39
N LYS A 268 2.35 -6.18 -4.27
CA LYS A 268 3.51 -5.89 -3.41
C LYS A 268 3.98 -7.09 -2.62
N VAL A 269 5.25 -7.04 -2.19
CA VAL A 269 5.88 -8.06 -1.34
C VAL A 269 6.49 -7.37 -0.11
N PHE A 270 6.15 -7.85 1.07
CA PHE A 270 6.58 -7.25 2.32
C PHE A 270 7.89 -7.87 2.82
N TYR A 271 8.80 -7.05 3.35
CA TYR A 271 10.06 -7.48 3.98
C TYR A 271 10.22 -6.74 5.32
N SER A 272 10.90 -7.34 6.31
CA SER A 272 10.99 -6.83 7.70
C SER A 272 11.73 -5.50 7.86
N THR A 273 12.68 -5.21 6.96
CA THR A 273 13.62 -4.09 7.12
C THR A 273 13.58 -3.13 5.94
N ILE A 274 12.69 -3.38 4.97
CA ILE A 274 12.63 -2.60 3.75
C ILE A 274 11.17 -2.46 3.31
N THR A 275 10.56 -1.34 3.66
CA THR A 275 9.40 -0.83 2.93
C THR A 275 9.90 -0.49 1.53
N CYS A 276 9.57 -1.31 0.53
CA CYS A 276 9.82 -0.95 -0.87
C CYS A 276 8.90 0.24 -1.18
N ALA A 277 9.38 1.47 -1.01
CA ALA A 277 8.65 2.71 -1.28
C ALA A 277 8.38 2.98 -2.79
N PHE A 278 8.45 1.93 -3.63
CA PHE A 278 8.38 1.99 -5.10
C PHE A 278 7.20 1.21 -5.68
N TYR A 279 6.14 0.98 -4.90
CA TYR A 279 4.94 0.38 -5.45
C TYR A 279 4.19 1.43 -6.28
N TRP A 280 3.96 1.13 -7.55
CA TRP A 280 3.07 1.90 -8.41
C TRP A 280 1.76 2.20 -7.66
N THR A 281 1.51 3.47 -7.44
CA THR A 281 0.15 3.97 -7.58
C THR A 281 -0.11 3.99 -9.09
N LEU A 282 -0.63 2.90 -9.66
CA LEU A 282 -1.56 3.10 -10.78
C LEU A 282 -2.54 4.17 -10.29
N PRO A 283 -3.01 5.10 -11.15
CA PRO A 283 -4.08 5.99 -10.75
C PRO A 283 -5.23 5.09 -10.33
N TRP A 284 -5.34 4.86 -9.02
CA TRP A 284 -6.61 4.71 -8.37
C TRP A 284 -7.45 5.87 -8.92
N PRO A 285 -8.79 5.76 -8.93
CA PRO A 285 -9.52 7.01 -8.82
C PRO A 285 -8.88 7.68 -7.62
N THR A 286 -8.07 8.73 -7.87
CA THR A 286 -7.50 9.59 -6.84
C THR A 286 -8.66 9.71 -5.89
N SER A 287 -8.52 9.17 -4.67
CA SER A 287 -9.59 9.27 -3.69
C SER A 287 -9.83 10.76 -3.63
N ARG A 288 -10.89 11.21 -4.32
CA ARG A 288 -10.93 12.57 -4.83
C ARG A 288 -10.88 13.40 -3.58
N SER A 289 -9.84 14.20 -3.43
CA SER A 289 -9.65 14.90 -2.18
C SER A 289 -10.92 15.69 -1.93
N MET A 290 -11.57 15.41 -0.81
CA MET A 290 -12.73 16.15 -0.40
C MET A 290 -12.27 17.57 -0.11
N LYS A 291 -13.15 18.52 -0.42
CA LYS A 291 -12.86 19.92 -0.21
C LYS A 291 -13.94 20.50 0.67
N LEU A 292 -13.53 21.23 1.70
CA LEU A 292 -14.44 22.11 2.44
C LEU A 292 -14.03 23.54 2.14
N ARG A 293 -15.01 24.35 1.78
CA ARG A 293 -14.79 25.77 1.52
C ARG A 293 -15.39 26.58 2.65
N THR A 294 -14.58 27.48 3.16
CA THR A 294 -14.99 28.50 4.12
C THR A 294 -14.76 29.87 3.49
N ALA A 295 -15.06 30.94 4.24
CA ALA A 295 -14.88 32.30 3.76
C ALA A 295 -13.44 32.54 3.23
N ARG A 296 -12.42 32.06 3.96
CA ARG A 296 -11.00 32.33 3.65
C ARG A 296 -10.19 31.08 3.31
N LEU A 297 -10.67 29.88 3.64
CA LEU A 297 -9.91 28.63 3.48
C LEU A 297 -10.57 27.66 2.50
N GLU A 298 -9.73 26.89 1.81
CA GLU A 298 -10.11 25.62 1.17
C GLU A 298 -9.36 24.53 1.93
N LEU A 299 -10.09 23.68 2.64
CA LEU A 299 -9.53 22.53 3.36
C LEU A 299 -9.59 21.33 2.42
N ILE A 300 -8.44 20.69 2.17
CA ILE A 300 -8.31 19.57 1.23
C ILE A 300 -8.00 18.31 2.04
N SER A 301 -8.88 17.30 1.99
CA SER A 301 -8.64 16.04 2.71
C SER A 301 -7.37 15.36 2.19
N ALA A 302 -6.55 14.87 3.10
CA ALA A 302 -5.33 14.14 2.80
C ALA A 302 -5.63 12.87 1.99
N THR A 303 -4.83 12.64 0.97
CA THR A 303 -4.69 11.35 0.31
C THR A 303 -3.35 10.75 0.67
N LEU A 304 -3.17 9.44 0.48
CA LEU A 304 -1.87 8.81 0.70
C LEU A 304 -0.78 9.48 -0.16
N GLU A 305 -1.12 9.87 -1.39
CA GLU A 305 -0.20 10.58 -2.29
C GLU A 305 0.25 11.94 -1.73
N ILE A 306 -0.69 12.75 -1.20
CA ILE A 306 -0.37 14.05 -0.59
C ILE A 306 0.53 13.86 0.63
N VAL A 307 0.21 12.90 1.51
CA VAL A 307 1.00 12.67 2.73
C VAL A 307 2.40 12.14 2.42
N VAL A 308 2.52 11.20 1.47
CA VAL A 308 3.82 10.71 1.00
C VAL A 308 4.64 11.84 0.37
N ALA A 309 4.00 12.74 -0.38
CA ALA A 309 4.70 13.92 -0.91
C ALA A 309 5.15 14.86 0.20
N ASP A 310 4.29 15.19 1.16
CA ASP A 310 4.63 16.09 2.27
C ASP A 310 5.78 15.56 3.15
N LEU A 311 5.83 14.24 3.35
CA LEU A 311 6.85 13.59 4.17
C LEU A 311 8.16 13.34 3.40
N HIS A 312 8.09 12.78 2.19
CA HIS A 312 9.27 12.23 1.50
C HIS A 312 9.69 13.01 0.25
N ARG A 313 8.79 13.78 -0.37
CA ARG A 313 8.96 14.41 -1.70
C ARG A 313 8.31 15.79 -1.74
N ARG A 314 8.70 16.67 -0.81
CA ARG A 314 8.01 17.94 -0.55
C ARG A 314 7.97 18.87 -1.75
N GLU A 315 8.90 18.73 -2.68
CA GLU A 315 8.92 19.41 -3.98
C GLU A 315 7.69 19.11 -4.86
N GLN A 316 7.00 17.98 -4.63
CA GLN A 316 5.81 17.57 -5.39
C GLN A 316 4.51 18.10 -4.77
N LEU A 317 4.54 18.46 -3.48
CA LEU A 317 3.37 18.89 -2.73
C LEU A 317 2.64 20.11 -3.34
N PRO A 318 3.33 21.14 -3.90
CA PRO A 318 2.65 22.27 -4.51
C PRO A 318 1.77 21.89 -5.71
N ALA A 319 2.24 20.95 -6.54
CA ALA A 319 1.52 20.48 -7.70
C ALA A 319 0.26 19.71 -7.30
N LEU A 320 0.36 18.85 -6.28
CA LEU A 320 -0.75 18.04 -5.77
C LEU A 320 -1.85 18.89 -5.14
N LEU A 321 -1.48 19.90 -4.33
CA LEU A 321 -2.43 20.79 -3.67
C LEU A 321 -2.88 21.97 -4.53
N LYS A 322 -2.22 22.20 -5.68
CA LYS A 322 -2.37 23.40 -6.51
C LYS A 322 -2.23 24.67 -5.65
N ALA A 323 -1.16 24.71 -4.85
CA ALA A 323 -0.93 25.73 -3.85
C ALA A 323 0.58 25.90 -3.56
N ASN A 324 1.01 27.13 -3.27
CA ASN A 324 2.32 27.42 -2.73
C ASN A 324 2.44 26.92 -1.29
N ILE A 325 3.66 26.65 -0.81
CA ILE A 325 3.90 26.24 0.58
C ILE A 325 4.35 27.46 1.39
N ALA A 326 3.73 27.67 2.56
CA ALA A 326 4.17 28.69 3.49
C ALA A 326 5.60 28.46 3.97
N GLN A 327 6.39 29.53 4.10
CA GLN A 327 7.66 29.47 4.82
C GLN A 327 7.42 28.96 6.26
N GLY A 328 8.27 28.04 6.73
CA GLY A 328 8.11 27.40 8.04
C GLY A 328 7.13 26.22 8.07
N TRP A 329 6.83 25.61 6.91
CA TRP A 329 6.13 24.33 6.84
C TRP A 329 7.08 23.14 7.10
N PRO A 330 6.68 22.10 7.86
CA PRO A 330 5.36 21.88 8.47
C PRO A 330 5.13 22.77 9.71
N PRO A 331 3.86 23.00 10.09
CA PRO A 331 3.55 23.81 11.27
C PRO A 331 4.00 23.09 12.57
N PRO A 332 4.15 23.80 13.70
CA PRO A 332 4.58 23.22 14.96
C PRO A 332 3.74 22.00 15.38
N LEU A 333 4.34 21.04 16.08
CA LEU A 333 3.68 19.80 16.54
C LEU A 333 3.23 18.84 15.42
N MET A 334 3.51 19.16 14.14
CA MET A 334 3.43 18.23 13.01
C MET A 334 4.83 17.74 12.64
N ASP A 335 5.41 16.93 13.51
CA ASP A 335 6.73 16.38 13.34
C ASP A 335 6.74 15.17 12.38
N VAL A 336 7.95 14.62 12.16
CA VAL A 336 8.14 13.43 11.31
C VAL A 336 7.31 12.25 11.82
N ARG A 337 7.20 12.05 13.14
CA ARG A 337 6.46 10.92 13.73
C ARG A 337 4.96 11.01 13.45
N ALA A 338 4.38 12.21 13.56
CA ALA A 338 2.99 12.47 13.22
C ALA A 338 2.71 12.20 11.73
N MET A 339 3.63 12.59 10.85
CA MET A 339 3.52 12.36 9.41
C MET A 339 3.68 10.88 9.05
N GLU A 340 4.62 10.16 9.66
CA GLU A 340 4.79 8.71 9.50
C GLU A 340 3.56 7.93 10.01
N TRP A 341 2.92 8.42 11.08
CA TRP A 341 1.67 7.85 11.56
C TRP A 341 0.53 8.07 10.54
N LEU A 342 0.41 9.28 9.97
CA LEU A 342 -0.57 9.58 8.92
C LEU A 342 -0.35 8.72 7.66
N GLU A 343 0.90 8.54 7.24
CA GLU A 343 1.24 7.68 6.10
C GLU A 343 0.80 6.23 6.37
N ARG A 344 1.11 5.69 7.55
CA ARG A 344 0.70 4.34 7.95
C ARG A 344 -0.83 4.19 8.00
N SER A 345 -1.51 5.18 8.57
CA SER A 345 -2.98 5.20 8.69
C SER A 345 -3.66 5.20 7.32
N LEU A 346 -3.26 6.11 6.42
CA LEU A 346 -3.79 6.18 5.04
C LEU A 346 -3.33 5.01 4.16
N SER A 347 -2.19 4.40 4.45
CA SER A 347 -1.79 3.15 3.79
C SER A 347 -2.71 1.98 4.18
N ALA A 348 -3.18 1.95 5.43
CA ALA A 348 -4.11 0.95 5.92
C ALA A 348 -5.53 1.17 5.37
N ASP A 349 -6.05 2.40 5.41
CA ASP A 349 -7.34 2.81 4.83
C ASP A 349 -7.19 4.00 3.86
N PRO A 350 -6.92 3.75 2.56
CA PRO A 350 -6.65 4.82 1.57
C PRO A 350 -7.83 5.73 1.23
N SER A 351 -9.03 5.43 1.72
CA SER A 351 -10.22 6.26 1.51
C SER A 351 -11.03 6.34 2.80
N PRO A 352 -10.54 7.09 3.80
CA PRO A 352 -11.17 7.15 5.11
C PRO A 352 -12.47 7.98 5.11
N GLY A 353 -12.89 8.52 3.96
CA GLY A 353 -14.10 9.35 3.85
C GLY A 353 -13.99 10.67 4.61
N GLY A 354 -12.81 11.30 4.60
CA GLY A 354 -12.54 12.55 5.32
C GLY A 354 -12.12 12.37 6.79
N TRP A 355 -12.21 11.16 7.36
CA TRP A 355 -11.73 10.86 8.72
C TRP A 355 -10.21 10.67 8.77
N SER A 356 -9.47 11.73 8.45
CA SER A 356 -8.00 11.78 8.43
C SER A 356 -7.55 13.25 8.48
N ALA A 357 -6.33 13.54 8.03
CA ALA A 357 -5.80 14.90 7.91
C ALA A 357 -6.46 15.71 6.78
N TRP A 358 -6.41 17.03 6.90
CA TRP A 358 -6.95 18.04 5.99
C TRP A 358 -6.00 19.22 5.92
N TYR A 359 -5.52 19.53 4.73
CA TYR A 359 -4.58 20.60 4.43
C TYR A 359 -5.32 21.92 4.21
N TRP A 360 -4.89 23.00 4.88
CA TRP A 360 -5.54 24.30 4.81
C TRP A 360 -4.90 25.19 3.76
N ILE A 361 -5.62 25.49 2.68
CA ILE A 361 -5.17 26.41 1.65
C ILE A 361 -5.85 27.77 1.84
N LEU A 362 -5.06 28.82 2.06
CA LEU A 362 -5.55 30.20 2.06
C LEU A 362 -6.01 30.55 0.64
N ARG A 363 -7.31 30.81 0.46
CA ARG A 363 -7.93 30.96 -0.87
C ARG A 363 -7.30 32.08 -1.70
N ARG A 364 -7.07 33.24 -1.07
CA ARG A 364 -6.60 34.46 -1.75
C ARG A 364 -5.23 34.30 -2.39
N THR A 365 -4.29 33.64 -1.70
CA THR A 365 -2.89 33.52 -2.14
C THR A 365 -2.53 32.12 -2.62
N ARG A 366 -3.49 31.18 -2.53
CA ARG A 366 -3.29 29.75 -2.78
C ARG A 366 -2.08 29.23 -2.00
N THR A 367 -2.00 29.52 -0.70
CA THR A 367 -0.88 29.11 0.15
C THR A 367 -1.33 28.04 1.14
N LEU A 368 -0.59 26.95 1.26
CA LEU A 368 -0.74 25.95 2.32
C LEU A 368 -0.22 26.55 3.63
N ILE A 369 -1.10 26.66 4.63
CA ILE A 369 -0.79 27.40 5.87
C ILE A 369 -1.00 26.60 7.16
N GLY A 370 -1.76 25.52 7.13
CA GLY A 370 -2.07 24.72 8.32
C GLY A 370 -2.63 23.34 7.95
N ILE A 371 -2.90 22.57 8.99
CA ILE A 371 -3.46 21.22 8.89
C ILE A 371 -4.39 20.96 10.08
N SER A 372 -5.46 20.24 9.85
CA SER A 372 -6.29 19.63 10.89
C SER A 372 -6.52 18.18 10.58
N GLY A 373 -7.03 17.40 11.52
CA GLY A 373 -7.48 16.07 11.20
C GLY A 373 -8.14 15.36 12.36
N PHE A 374 -8.71 14.21 12.04
CA PHE A 374 -9.25 13.30 13.03
C PHE A 374 -8.29 12.14 13.23
N LYS A 375 -8.05 11.74 14.48
CA LYS A 375 -7.20 10.57 14.77
C LYS A 375 -7.84 9.25 14.34
N SER A 376 -9.16 9.21 14.21
CA SER A 376 -9.93 8.02 13.80
C SER A 376 -11.31 8.41 13.25
N LYS A 377 -12.06 7.42 12.76
CA LYS A 377 -13.51 7.55 12.58
C LYS A 377 -14.18 7.61 13.95
N PRO A 378 -15.38 8.20 14.07
CA PRO A 378 -16.10 8.23 15.33
C PRO A 378 -16.27 6.83 15.94
N VAL A 379 -15.89 6.68 17.21
CA VAL A 379 -16.12 5.46 18.00
C VAL A 379 -17.20 5.79 19.02
N ASN A 380 -18.34 5.11 18.97
CA ASN A 380 -19.53 5.43 19.77
C ASN A 380 -19.94 6.92 19.65
N GLY A 381 -19.86 7.48 18.44
CA GLY A 381 -20.17 8.88 18.18
C GLY A 381 -19.08 9.87 18.62
N VAL A 382 -17.97 9.43 19.21
CA VAL A 382 -16.91 10.31 19.73
C VAL A 382 -15.71 10.34 18.79
N VAL A 383 -15.17 11.52 18.50
CA VAL A 383 -13.98 11.68 17.66
C VAL A 383 -13.03 12.76 18.20
N GLU A 384 -11.73 12.53 18.05
CA GLU A 384 -10.69 13.50 18.39
C GLU A 384 -10.32 14.37 17.19
N LEU A 385 -10.29 15.70 17.39
CA LEU A 385 -9.84 16.69 16.42
C LEU A 385 -8.48 17.28 16.85
N GLY A 386 -7.48 17.17 15.98
CA GLY A 386 -6.20 17.88 16.10
C GLY A 386 -6.03 18.95 15.03
N TYR A 387 -5.24 19.99 15.30
CA TYR A 387 -4.88 21.00 14.31
C TYR A 387 -3.58 21.72 14.64
N SER A 388 -2.94 22.28 13.60
CA SER A 388 -1.79 23.15 13.72
C SER A 388 -1.72 24.15 12.56
N LEU A 389 -1.13 25.32 12.82
CA LEU A 389 -1.04 26.43 11.89
C LEU A 389 0.36 27.05 11.93
N VAL A 390 0.91 27.38 10.76
CA VAL A 390 2.23 28.02 10.66
C VAL A 390 2.21 29.38 11.38
N PRO A 391 3.21 29.69 12.23
CA PRO A 391 3.21 30.86 13.12
C PRO A 391 2.89 32.20 12.46
N GLN A 392 3.38 32.42 11.23
CA GLN A 392 3.16 33.68 10.50
C GLN A 392 1.68 33.99 10.20
N PHE A 393 0.79 33.00 10.29
CA PHE A 393 -0.64 33.15 10.08
C PHE A 393 -1.47 33.19 11.38
N HIS A 394 -0.82 33.16 12.54
CA HIS A 394 -1.49 33.26 13.84
C HIS A 394 -2.19 34.60 14.04
N ARG A 395 -3.13 34.66 14.99
CA ARG A 395 -3.92 35.87 15.35
C ARG A 395 -4.78 36.46 14.22
N ARG A 396 -5.06 35.70 13.15
CA ARG A 396 -5.94 36.10 12.04
C ARG A 396 -7.32 35.45 12.05
N GLY A 397 -7.62 34.64 13.07
CA GLY A 397 -8.88 33.89 13.19
C GLY A 397 -9.00 32.67 12.25
N LEU A 398 -7.94 32.31 11.54
CA LEU A 398 -7.96 31.21 10.55
C LEU A 398 -8.09 29.83 11.21
N ALA A 399 -7.42 29.61 12.35
CA ALA A 399 -7.58 28.37 13.12
C ALA A 399 -9.00 28.23 13.68
N THR A 400 -9.61 29.31 14.18
CA THR A 400 -11.01 29.32 14.62
C THR A 400 -11.96 28.91 13.49
N GLU A 401 -11.77 29.49 12.30
CA GLU A 401 -12.56 29.16 11.12
C GLU A 401 -12.39 27.70 10.66
N ALA A 402 -11.17 27.19 10.63
CA ALA A 402 -10.90 25.81 10.25
C ALA A 402 -11.48 24.81 11.26
N VAL A 403 -11.28 25.02 12.56
CA VAL A 403 -11.81 24.16 13.62
C VAL A 403 -13.33 24.13 13.62
N GLY A 404 -13.98 25.28 13.41
CA GLY A 404 -15.44 25.36 13.28
C GLY A 404 -15.96 24.58 12.07
N SER A 405 -15.31 24.74 10.92
CA SER A 405 -15.65 24.00 9.69
C SER A 405 -15.48 22.49 9.86
N MET A 406 -14.35 22.05 10.43
CA MET A 406 -14.06 20.64 10.70
C MET A 406 -15.05 20.03 11.70
N SER A 407 -15.40 20.76 12.76
CA SER A 407 -16.38 20.30 13.76
C SER A 407 -17.77 20.15 13.13
N ARG A 408 -18.20 21.14 12.33
CA ARG A 408 -19.46 21.06 11.57
C ARG A 408 -19.49 19.86 10.65
N TRP A 409 -18.41 19.63 9.90
CA TRP A 409 -18.27 18.47 9.03
C TRP A 409 -18.34 17.16 9.81
N ALA A 410 -17.64 17.04 10.95
CA ALA A 410 -17.67 15.85 11.78
C ALA A 410 -19.09 15.52 12.27
N PHE A 411 -19.80 16.53 12.78
CA PHE A 411 -21.19 16.35 13.23
C PHE A 411 -22.13 15.96 12.09
N ALA A 412 -21.97 16.54 10.89
CA ALA A 412 -22.74 16.15 9.72
C ALA A 412 -22.47 14.70 9.27
N ASN A 413 -21.31 14.14 9.63
CA ASN A 413 -20.87 12.82 9.20
C ASN A 413 -20.89 11.75 10.31
N GLY A 414 -21.69 11.97 11.36
CA GLY A 414 -21.99 10.94 12.36
C GLY A 414 -21.27 11.07 13.70
N ALA A 415 -20.44 12.09 13.92
CA ALA A 415 -19.97 12.41 15.27
C ALA A 415 -21.12 13.03 16.10
N GLU A 416 -21.22 12.64 17.35
CA GLU A 416 -22.10 13.22 18.38
C GLU A 416 -21.32 14.11 19.34
N LEU A 417 -20.04 13.78 19.56
CA LEU A 417 -19.10 14.55 20.38
C LEU A 417 -17.76 14.65 19.66
N VAL A 418 -17.24 15.88 19.59
CA VAL A 418 -15.87 16.15 19.14
C VAL A 418 -15.08 16.61 20.35
N PHE A 419 -13.93 15.99 20.59
CA PHE A 419 -13.00 16.45 21.62
C PHE A 419 -11.66 16.82 21.01
N ALA A 420 -10.91 17.66 21.72
CA ALA A 420 -9.56 18.03 21.37
C ALA A 420 -8.72 18.07 22.63
N GLU A 421 -7.48 17.60 22.51
CA GLU A 421 -6.51 17.59 23.60
C GLU A 421 -5.34 18.49 23.26
N THR A 422 -4.87 19.28 24.23
CA THR A 422 -3.80 20.27 24.04
C THR A 422 -3.03 20.49 25.33
N LEU A 423 -1.82 21.02 25.22
CA LEU A 423 -1.01 21.40 26.38
C LEU A 423 -1.57 22.67 27.07
N PRO A 424 -1.51 22.78 28.41
CA PRO A 424 -1.95 23.95 29.19
C PRO A 424 -1.33 25.28 28.76
N GLU A 425 -0.07 25.27 28.30
CA GLU A 425 0.66 26.45 27.86
C GLU A 425 0.23 26.94 26.46
N LEU A 426 -0.48 26.12 25.68
CA LEU A 426 -0.98 26.47 24.35
C LEU A 426 -2.28 27.30 24.43
N VAL A 427 -2.22 28.43 25.15
CA VAL A 427 -3.36 29.33 25.42
C VAL A 427 -4.08 29.76 24.13
N ALA A 428 -3.34 29.97 23.03
CA ALA A 428 -3.92 30.32 21.74
C ALA A 428 -4.81 29.20 21.17
N SER A 429 -4.41 27.93 21.33
CA SER A 429 -5.19 26.76 20.93
C SER A 429 -6.46 26.64 21.76
N GLN A 430 -6.34 26.81 23.08
CA GLN A 430 -7.50 26.77 23.98
C GLN A 430 -8.53 27.86 23.64
N ARG A 431 -8.09 29.09 23.32
CA ARG A 431 -8.99 30.16 22.84
C ARG A 431 -9.68 29.82 21.52
N VAL A 432 -9.03 29.08 20.63
CA VAL A 432 -9.63 28.61 19.37
C VAL A 432 -10.75 27.61 19.65
N LEU A 433 -10.53 26.67 20.58
CA LEU A 433 -11.53 25.68 21.01
C LEU A 433 -12.73 26.34 21.68
N LEU A 434 -12.49 27.21 22.66
CA LEU A 434 -13.55 27.94 23.38
C LEU A 434 -14.44 28.77 22.42
N LYS A 435 -13.83 29.44 21.43
CA LYS A 435 -14.58 30.19 20.40
C LYS A 435 -15.44 29.30 19.48
N ASN A 436 -15.14 28.01 19.40
CA ASN A 436 -15.92 27.02 18.66
C ASN A 436 -16.89 26.22 19.54
N GLY A 437 -17.19 26.72 20.75
CA GLY A 437 -18.17 26.12 21.64
C GLY A 437 -17.67 24.92 22.44
N PHE A 438 -16.37 24.60 22.38
CA PHE A 438 -15.79 23.58 23.24
C PHE A 438 -15.68 24.08 24.68
N ARG A 439 -15.78 23.16 25.63
CA ARG A 439 -15.62 23.43 27.07
C ARG A 439 -14.48 22.60 27.62
N LEU A 440 -13.69 23.18 28.53
CA LEU A 440 -12.67 22.46 29.28
C LEU A 440 -13.36 21.46 30.21
N VAL A 441 -13.03 20.18 30.10
CA VAL A 441 -13.61 19.10 30.94
C VAL A 441 -12.63 18.53 31.95
N GLY A 442 -11.33 18.82 31.82
CA GLY A 442 -10.30 18.41 32.77
C GLY A 442 -9.03 17.86 32.10
N ALA A 443 -8.42 16.86 32.74
CA ALA A 443 -7.23 16.18 32.24
C ALA A 443 -7.52 15.39 30.96
N GLY A 444 -6.54 15.34 30.07
CA GLY A 444 -6.56 14.57 28.82
C GLY A 444 -6.04 13.14 28.98
N SER A 445 -5.83 12.48 27.85
CA SER A 445 -5.40 11.09 27.79
C SER A 445 -3.94 10.86 28.21
N GLU A 446 -3.11 11.90 28.16
CA GLU A 446 -1.70 11.86 28.55
C GLU A 446 -1.42 12.79 29.75
N PRO A 447 -0.42 12.47 30.60
CA PRO A 447 -0.01 13.33 31.70
C PRO A 447 0.35 14.74 31.22
N GLY A 448 -0.23 15.76 31.85
CA GLY A 448 0.04 17.17 31.52
C GLY A 448 -0.77 17.71 30.33
N VAL A 449 -1.66 16.93 29.73
CA VAL A 449 -2.57 17.37 28.66
C VAL A 449 -3.94 17.73 29.24
N VAL A 450 -4.62 18.74 28.66
CA VAL A 450 -5.99 19.10 29.01
C VAL A 450 -6.95 18.80 27.87
N ARG A 451 -8.18 18.43 28.21
CA ARG A 451 -9.22 18.00 27.28
C ARG A 451 -10.36 19.00 27.18
N PHE A 452 -10.76 19.27 25.95
CA PHE A 452 -11.88 20.11 25.60
C PHE A 452 -12.91 19.32 24.81
N GLU A 453 -14.20 19.51 25.09
CA GLU A 453 -15.28 18.78 24.43
C GLU A 453 -16.38 19.70 23.89
N CYS A 454 -16.95 19.32 22.76
CA CYS A 454 -18.11 19.96 22.17
C CYS A 454 -19.10 18.88 21.69
N SER A 455 -20.34 18.93 22.15
CA SER A 455 -21.41 18.06 21.68
C SER A 455 -22.13 18.68 20.48
N ARG A 456 -22.75 17.85 19.64
CA ARG A 456 -23.55 18.31 18.50
C ARG A 456 -24.64 19.31 18.92
N HIS A 457 -25.27 19.10 20.08
CA HIS A 457 -26.29 19.99 20.63
C HIS A 457 -25.70 21.36 21.00
N SER A 458 -24.58 21.38 21.73
CA SER A 458 -23.91 22.62 22.13
C SER A 458 -23.39 23.41 20.93
N PHE A 459 -22.86 22.72 19.92
CA PHE A 459 -22.34 23.35 18.70
C PHE A 459 -23.42 24.13 17.94
N ARG A 460 -24.60 23.53 17.73
CA ARG A 460 -25.74 24.17 17.04
C ARG A 460 -26.19 25.47 17.70
N ARG A 461 -26.11 25.57 19.03
CA ARG A 461 -26.50 26.79 19.76
C ARG A 461 -25.51 27.94 19.59
N THR A 462 -24.28 27.65 19.18
CA THR A 462 -23.18 28.63 19.10
C THR A 462 -22.81 29.07 17.69
N SER A 463 -23.27 28.37 16.65
CA SER A 463 -22.97 28.68 15.24
C SER A 463 -24.25 29.02 14.46
N PRO A 464 -24.50 30.29 14.11
CA PRO A 464 -25.50 30.64 13.11
C PRO A 464 -25.06 30.07 11.75
N ASP A 465 -26.02 29.53 10.99
CA ASP A 465 -25.80 28.91 9.68
C ASP A 465 -25.00 29.81 8.74
N SER A 466 -23.71 29.49 8.59
CA SER A 466 -22.87 30.01 7.50
C SER A 466 -22.72 28.89 6.49
N ALA A 467 -23.39 29.07 5.35
CA ALA A 467 -23.46 28.14 4.24
C ALA A 467 -22.08 27.55 3.93
N THR A 468 -21.93 26.25 4.20
CA THR A 468 -20.79 25.46 3.74
C THR A 468 -21.30 24.70 2.51
N GLU A 469 -20.95 25.15 1.31
CA GLU A 469 -21.19 24.36 0.09
C GLU A 469 -20.30 23.12 0.13
N LEU A 470 -20.93 21.93 0.08
CA LEU A 470 -20.30 20.61 0.05
C LEU A 470 -19.77 20.24 -1.34
#